data_AF-N9BIA1-F1
#
_entry.id   AF-N9BIA1-F1
#
_cell.length_a   1.000
_cell.length_b   1.000
_cell.length_c   1.000
_cell.angle_alpha   90.00
_cell.angle_beta   90.00
_cell.angle_gamma   90.00
#
_symmetry.space_group_name_H-M   'P 1'
#
loop_
_entity.id
_entity.type
_entity.pdbx_description
1 polymer ?
#
loop_
_entity_poly.entity_id
_entity_poly.type
_entity_poly.pdbx_seq_one_letter_code
_entity_poly.pdbx_strand_id
1 'polypeptide(L)'
;MNNAQSAAVAQDTTEEFTLLDSIVERSRIARNEEEHDRAKSLIGELAKEVMAGTITVSENMTLSIDKRIAEIDALISTQLSKIIHDEQFQKIESTWRGLYYFCQETPSNPLIKIRMLNTTKKELIKDFQGATDFDQSTLFKKIYEEEYGSFGGAPYATLIGDFEFDRTPSDMYLLEQISHVAAAAHAPFISAADANILGLESFTDIDRPREVSKIFETAEYVQWRSFRESDDARYVALTMPRVLGRLPYHPKEGTATEGFNFVEEVSGQNHDEYLWMNAAYAFGTRLTNAFDMHGWCAAIRGVEGGGLVEGLPVHTFKTSDGEVVFKCPTEIAITDRREKELSDLGFIPLVHCKNTDYAAFFGAQSTQKPKKYNSDSANANSALSSQIQYIMAVSRIAHYLKAMMRDKVGSFASAGNIETFLNEWLAQYILLDDGASQEAKAQYPLREASVKVVENPAQPGHYKSVVFLRPHFQLDELSVSLRLVTELPQSSN
;
A
#
# COMPACT_ATOMS: atom_id res chain seq x y z
N MET A 1 -12.45 -101.74 12.12
CA MET A 1 -13.25 -100.62 12.67
C MET A 1 -12.42 -99.35 12.54
N ASN A 2 -12.94 -98.43 11.74
CA ASN A 2 -12.66 -97.00 11.58
C ASN A 2 -11.38 -96.40 12.20
N ASN A 3 -10.56 -95.79 11.34
CA ASN A 3 -10.56 -94.33 11.25
C ASN A 3 -9.93 -93.88 9.92
N ALA A 4 -10.74 -93.22 9.09
CA ALA A 4 -10.30 -92.46 7.94
C ALA A 4 -9.82 -91.09 8.41
N GLN A 5 -8.58 -90.73 8.08
CA GLN A 5 -8.11 -89.35 8.11
C GLN A 5 -7.80 -88.94 6.67
N SER A 6 -8.65 -88.04 6.18
CA SER A 6 -8.61 -87.36 4.91
C SER A 6 -7.32 -86.56 4.76
N ALA A 7 -6.52 -86.89 3.76
CA ALA A 7 -5.43 -86.04 3.30
C ALA A 7 -6.03 -84.84 2.55
N ALA A 8 -5.80 -83.63 3.06
CA ALA A 8 -6.13 -82.39 2.38
C ALA A 8 -5.22 -82.23 1.15
N VAL A 9 -5.85 -82.07 -0.01
CA VAL A 9 -5.20 -81.70 -1.26
C VAL A 9 -4.85 -80.21 -1.16
N ALA A 10 -3.55 -79.89 -1.17
CA ALA A 10 -3.09 -78.52 -1.41
C ALA A 10 -3.37 -78.19 -2.88
N GLN A 11 -4.37 -77.34 -3.13
CA GLN A 11 -4.52 -76.66 -4.41
C GLN A 11 -3.48 -75.54 -4.44
N ASP A 12 -2.51 -75.64 -5.34
CA ASP A 12 -1.75 -74.49 -5.81
C ASP A 12 -2.74 -73.52 -6.46
N THR A 13 -3.13 -72.48 -5.73
CA THR A 13 -3.69 -71.26 -6.31
C THR A 13 -2.53 -70.49 -6.92
N THR A 14 -2.25 -70.74 -8.20
CA THR A 14 -1.60 -69.75 -9.05
C THR A 14 -2.51 -68.52 -9.09
N GLU A 15 -2.21 -67.53 -8.26
CA GLU A 15 -2.76 -66.18 -8.42
C GLU A 15 -2.33 -65.69 -9.82
N GLU A 16 -3.29 -65.49 -10.71
CA GLU A 16 -3.06 -64.79 -11.96
C GLU A 16 -2.69 -63.34 -11.63
N PHE A 17 -1.39 -63.08 -11.45
CA PHE A 17 -0.87 -61.73 -11.39
C PHE A 17 -1.34 -60.99 -12.64
N THR A 18 -2.06 -59.87 -12.46
CA THR A 18 -2.46 -59.06 -13.60
C THR A 18 -1.20 -58.60 -14.34
N LEU A 19 -1.27 -58.43 -15.67
CA LEU A 19 -0.08 -58.10 -16.48
C LEU A 19 0.71 -56.91 -15.90
N LEU A 20 0.01 -55.94 -15.31
CA LEU A 20 0.58 -54.80 -14.59
C LEU A 20 1.36 -55.21 -13.33
N ASP A 21 0.85 -56.14 -12.52
CA ASP A 21 1.56 -56.66 -11.33
C ASP A 21 2.87 -57.34 -11.74
N SER A 22 2.83 -58.15 -12.80
CA SER A 22 4.02 -58.82 -13.32
C SER A 22 5.11 -57.85 -13.83
N ILE A 23 4.69 -56.67 -14.32
CA ILE A 23 5.61 -55.62 -14.78
C ILE A 23 6.24 -54.89 -13.59
N VAL A 24 5.44 -54.56 -12.56
CA VAL A 24 5.93 -53.89 -11.35
C VAL A 24 6.91 -54.78 -10.60
N GLU A 25 6.61 -56.07 -10.40
CA GLU A 25 7.52 -57.02 -9.76
C GLU A 25 8.84 -57.18 -10.53
N ARG A 26 8.80 -57.25 -11.87
CA ARG A 26 10.00 -57.36 -12.71
C ARG A 26 10.84 -56.10 -12.70
N SER A 27 10.22 -54.93 -12.53
CA SER A 27 10.92 -53.64 -12.52
C SER A 27 11.73 -53.40 -11.23
N ARG A 28 11.46 -54.14 -10.15
CA ARG A 28 12.09 -53.98 -8.81
C ARG A 28 12.01 -52.55 -8.24
N ILE A 29 11.02 -51.77 -8.66
CA ILE A 29 10.87 -50.36 -8.25
C ILE A 29 10.22 -50.24 -6.86
N ALA A 30 9.34 -51.18 -6.50
CA ALA A 30 8.61 -51.16 -5.24
C ALA A 30 9.31 -51.99 -4.15
N ARG A 31 9.48 -51.40 -2.95
CA ARG A 31 10.06 -52.06 -1.77
C ARG A 31 9.00 -52.42 -0.72
N ASN A 32 7.82 -51.82 -0.81
CA ASN A 32 6.66 -52.09 0.04
C ASN A 32 5.38 -52.18 -0.81
N GLU A 33 4.29 -52.60 -0.18
CA GLU A 33 2.99 -52.84 -0.84
C GLU A 33 2.36 -51.52 -1.36
N GLU A 34 2.52 -50.41 -0.63
CA GLU A 34 2.04 -49.08 -1.06
C GLU A 34 2.76 -48.55 -2.31
N GLU A 35 4.08 -48.72 -2.41
CA GLU A 35 4.85 -48.37 -3.60
C GLU A 35 4.48 -49.26 -4.79
N HIS A 36 4.14 -50.52 -4.53
CA HIS A 36 3.70 -51.46 -5.56
C HIS A 36 2.37 -51.00 -6.17
N ASP A 37 1.38 -50.69 -5.33
CA ASP A 37 0.08 -50.18 -5.79
C ASP A 37 0.20 -48.83 -6.51
N ARG A 38 1.07 -47.93 -6.01
CA ARG A 38 1.34 -46.65 -6.68
C ARG A 38 1.99 -46.85 -8.05
N ALA A 39 2.99 -47.71 -8.17
CA ALA A 39 3.64 -48.02 -9.43
C ALA A 39 2.67 -48.65 -10.43
N LYS A 40 1.84 -49.59 -9.97
CA LYS A 40 0.78 -50.20 -10.77
C LYS A 40 -0.20 -49.16 -11.32
N SER A 41 -0.64 -48.23 -10.48
CA SER A 41 -1.53 -47.13 -10.87
C SER A 41 -0.91 -46.23 -11.93
N LEU A 42 0.35 -45.80 -11.75
CA LEU A 42 1.06 -44.94 -12.70
C LEU A 42 1.26 -45.60 -14.07
N ILE A 43 1.68 -46.88 -14.09
CA ILE A 43 1.85 -47.64 -15.33
C ILE A 43 0.50 -47.87 -16.01
N GLY A 44 -0.55 -48.13 -15.22
CA GLY A 44 -1.91 -48.27 -15.72
C GLY A 44 -2.41 -47.01 -16.40
N GLU A 45 -2.16 -45.84 -15.82
CA GLU A 45 -2.58 -44.55 -16.40
C GLU A 45 -1.79 -44.22 -17.67
N LEU A 46 -0.48 -44.47 -17.68
CA LEU A 46 0.35 -44.35 -18.88
C LEU A 46 -0.17 -45.24 -20.02
N ALA A 47 -0.54 -46.49 -19.70
CA ALA A 47 -1.08 -47.42 -20.69
C ALA A 47 -2.42 -46.92 -21.26
N LYS A 48 -3.31 -46.36 -20.43
CA LYS A 48 -4.57 -45.75 -20.91
C LYS A 48 -4.32 -44.58 -21.83
N GLU A 49 -3.40 -43.69 -21.49
CA GLU A 49 -3.05 -42.51 -22.31
C GLU A 49 -2.41 -42.89 -23.65
N VAL A 50 -1.59 -43.95 -23.67
CA VAL A 50 -1.07 -44.52 -24.92
C VAL A 50 -2.20 -45.15 -25.75
N MET A 51 -3.11 -45.89 -25.12
CA MET A 51 -4.25 -46.51 -25.81
C MET A 51 -5.26 -45.49 -26.34
N ALA A 52 -5.44 -44.36 -25.66
CA ALA A 52 -6.27 -43.25 -26.10
C ALA A 52 -5.65 -42.46 -27.28
N GLY A 53 -4.40 -42.75 -27.64
CA GLY A 53 -3.68 -42.09 -28.72
C GLY A 53 -3.11 -40.72 -28.34
N THR A 54 -3.18 -40.33 -27.07
CA THR A 54 -2.66 -39.05 -26.59
C THR A 54 -1.14 -39.04 -26.47
N ILE A 55 -0.53 -40.19 -26.16
CA ILE A 55 0.93 -40.37 -26.17
C ILE A 55 1.33 -41.16 -27.41
N THR A 56 2.11 -40.53 -28.29
CA THR A 56 2.72 -41.21 -29.44
C THR A 56 3.98 -41.96 -28.98
N VAL A 57 3.97 -43.28 -29.14
CA VAL A 57 5.11 -44.13 -28.83
C VAL A 57 6.22 -43.84 -29.85
N SER A 58 7.27 -43.17 -29.40
CA SER A 58 8.47 -42.87 -30.20
C SER A 58 9.64 -43.72 -29.71
N GLU A 59 10.77 -43.72 -30.44
CA GLU A 59 12.00 -44.40 -30.01
C GLU A 59 12.50 -43.90 -28.64
N ASN A 60 12.14 -42.67 -28.24
CA ASN A 60 12.49 -42.09 -26.95
C ASN A 60 11.24 -41.80 -26.11
N MET A 61 10.82 -42.81 -25.34
CA MET A 61 9.65 -42.73 -24.46
C MET A 61 9.75 -41.59 -23.44
N THR A 62 10.95 -41.27 -22.95
CA THR A 62 11.16 -40.16 -22.00
C THR A 62 10.72 -38.82 -22.60
N LEU A 63 11.09 -38.55 -23.86
CA LEU A 63 10.65 -37.33 -24.55
C LEU A 63 9.14 -37.31 -24.80
N SER A 64 8.52 -38.45 -25.10
CA SER A 64 7.07 -38.55 -25.25
C SER A 64 6.34 -38.26 -23.93
N ILE A 65 6.89 -38.72 -22.80
CA ILE A 65 6.36 -38.43 -21.46
C ILE A 65 6.55 -36.95 -21.10
N ASP A 66 7.75 -36.39 -21.30
CA ASP A 66 8.02 -34.98 -21.01
C ASP A 66 7.11 -34.05 -21.82
N LYS A 67 6.87 -34.39 -23.10
CA LYS A 67 5.92 -33.65 -23.94
C LYS A 67 4.50 -33.73 -23.38
N ARG A 68 4.06 -34.91 -22.92
CA ARG A 68 2.74 -35.08 -22.32
C ARG A 68 2.59 -34.30 -21.02
N ILE A 69 3.63 -34.29 -20.19
CA ILE A 69 3.68 -33.47 -18.98
C ILE A 69 3.56 -31.98 -19.35
N ALA A 70 4.29 -31.52 -20.36
CA ALA A 70 4.18 -30.12 -20.82
C ALA A 70 2.77 -29.77 -21.34
N GLU A 71 2.07 -30.69 -22.01
CA GLU A 71 0.67 -30.49 -22.42
C GLU A 71 -0.27 -30.39 -21.21
N ILE A 72 -0.07 -31.23 -20.18
CA ILE A 72 -0.84 -31.17 -18.93
C ILE A 72 -0.55 -29.86 -18.19
N ASP A 73 0.71 -29.46 -18.07
CA ASP A 73 1.14 -28.21 -17.45
C ASP A 73 0.51 -27.01 -18.17
N ALA A 74 0.45 -27.03 -19.50
CA ALA A 74 -0.20 -25.97 -20.28
C ALA A 74 -1.71 -25.91 -20.00
N LEU A 75 -2.40 -27.05 -19.97
CA LEU A 75 -3.84 -27.09 -19.66
C LEU A 75 -4.15 -26.59 -18.25
N ILE A 76 -3.36 -27.01 -17.27
CA ILE A 76 -3.47 -26.54 -15.88
C ILE A 76 -3.17 -25.05 -15.81
N SER A 77 -2.14 -24.57 -16.52
CA SER A 77 -1.76 -23.17 -16.55
C SER A 77 -2.86 -22.27 -17.11
N THR A 78 -3.50 -22.64 -18.23
CA THR A 78 -4.63 -21.89 -18.78
C THR A 78 -5.81 -21.86 -17.80
N GLN A 79 -6.12 -22.99 -17.16
CA GLN A 79 -7.22 -23.05 -16.21
C GLN A 79 -6.93 -22.25 -14.93
N LEU A 80 -5.70 -22.34 -14.41
CA LEU A 80 -5.29 -21.63 -13.20
C LEU A 80 -5.20 -20.12 -13.46
N SER A 81 -4.69 -19.69 -14.62
CA SER A 81 -4.68 -18.28 -15.05
C SER A 81 -6.08 -17.68 -14.99
N LYS A 82 -7.10 -18.38 -15.52
CA LYS A 82 -8.49 -17.92 -15.43
C LYS A 82 -9.02 -17.80 -14.01
N ILE A 83 -8.59 -18.67 -13.09
CA ILE A 83 -9.01 -18.62 -11.69
C ILE A 83 -8.35 -17.43 -10.97
N ILE A 84 -7.04 -17.23 -11.17
CA ILE A 84 -6.31 -16.16 -10.50
C ILE A 84 -6.58 -14.78 -11.11
N HIS A 85 -7.01 -14.71 -12.37
CA HIS A 85 -7.42 -13.49 -13.05
C HIS A 85 -8.91 -13.15 -12.84
N ASP A 86 -9.65 -13.95 -12.08
CA ASP A 86 -11.00 -13.57 -11.67
C ASP A 86 -10.96 -12.34 -10.77
N GLU A 87 -11.82 -11.34 -11.06
CA GLU A 87 -11.85 -10.05 -10.37
C GLU A 87 -12.02 -10.21 -8.84
N GLN A 88 -12.83 -11.18 -8.40
CA GLN A 88 -13.05 -11.39 -6.96
C GLN A 88 -11.81 -11.98 -6.29
N PHE A 89 -11.12 -12.89 -6.97
CA PHE A 89 -9.88 -13.47 -6.47
C PHE A 89 -8.77 -12.42 -6.43
N GLN A 90 -8.55 -11.71 -7.54
CA GLN A 90 -7.53 -10.65 -7.62
C GLN A 90 -7.72 -9.59 -6.57
N LYS A 91 -8.97 -9.19 -6.27
CA LYS A 91 -9.26 -8.21 -5.23
C LYS A 91 -8.85 -8.68 -3.83
N ILE A 92 -9.10 -9.96 -3.52
CA ILE A 92 -8.68 -10.54 -2.24
C ILE A 92 -7.15 -10.67 -2.22
N GLU A 93 -6.56 -11.15 -3.31
CA GLU A 93 -5.12 -11.30 -3.45
C GLU A 93 -4.41 -9.95 -3.32
N SER A 94 -4.91 -8.88 -3.95
CA SER A 94 -4.29 -7.56 -3.93
C SER A 94 -4.29 -6.93 -2.54
N THR A 95 -5.40 -7.03 -1.81
CA THR A 95 -5.50 -6.58 -0.41
C THR A 95 -4.49 -7.32 0.48
N TRP A 96 -4.47 -8.65 0.43
CA TRP A 96 -3.58 -9.44 1.29
C TRP A 96 -2.11 -9.31 0.88
N ARG A 97 -1.83 -9.23 -0.41
CA ARG A 97 -0.47 -9.02 -0.93
C ARG A 97 0.04 -7.62 -0.60
N GLY A 98 -0.81 -6.60 -0.69
CA GLY A 98 -0.49 -5.24 -0.29
C GLY A 98 -0.22 -5.13 1.21
N LEU A 99 -1.03 -5.78 2.05
CA LEU A 99 -0.79 -5.87 3.49
C LEU A 99 0.51 -6.64 3.80
N TYR A 100 0.76 -7.74 3.09
CA TYR A 100 2.00 -8.51 3.22
C TYR A 100 3.22 -7.65 2.86
N TYR A 101 3.16 -6.93 1.74
CA TYR A 101 4.19 -5.98 1.33
C TYR A 101 4.42 -4.92 2.40
N PHE A 102 3.35 -4.30 2.94
CA PHE A 102 3.46 -3.28 3.99
C PHE A 102 4.12 -3.83 5.26
N CYS A 103 3.76 -5.05 5.68
CA CYS A 103 4.37 -5.71 6.83
C CYS A 103 5.84 -6.10 6.59
N GLN A 104 6.17 -6.58 5.39
CA GLN A 104 7.53 -7.01 5.03
C GLN A 104 8.50 -5.83 4.94
N GLU A 105 8.07 -4.74 4.31
CA GLU A 105 8.87 -3.54 4.10
C GLU A 105 8.90 -2.61 5.32
N THR A 106 8.08 -2.86 6.34
CA THR A 106 8.13 -2.12 7.60
C THR A 106 9.27 -2.63 8.48
N PRO A 107 10.18 -1.75 8.96
CA PRO A 107 11.28 -2.15 9.82
C PRO A 107 10.80 -2.83 11.10
N SER A 108 11.59 -3.82 11.56
CA SER A 108 11.34 -4.51 12.83
C SER A 108 11.72 -3.62 14.01
N ASN A 109 10.82 -2.71 14.40
CA ASN A 109 10.99 -1.79 15.51
C ASN A 109 9.88 -2.00 16.55
N PRO A 110 10.20 -2.21 17.85
CA PRO A 110 9.19 -2.44 18.90
C PRO A 110 8.24 -1.24 19.12
N LEU A 111 8.62 -0.04 18.67
CA LEU A 111 7.80 1.17 18.72
C LEU A 111 6.79 1.24 17.58
N ILE A 112 6.99 0.48 16.49
CA ILE A 112 6.08 0.43 15.35
C ILE A 112 5.12 -0.75 15.55
N LYS A 113 3.82 -0.45 15.52
CA LYS A 113 2.76 -1.46 15.66
C LYS A 113 1.77 -1.29 14.52
N ILE A 114 1.54 -2.37 13.78
CA ILE A 114 0.50 -2.45 12.76
C ILE A 114 -0.70 -3.15 13.39
N ARG A 115 -1.86 -2.50 13.37
CA ARG A 115 -3.13 -3.08 13.82
C ARG A 115 -4.10 -3.12 12.65
N MET A 116 -4.73 -4.27 12.43
CA MET A 116 -5.63 -4.50 11.31
C MET A 116 -7.08 -4.46 11.78
N LEU A 117 -7.91 -3.72 11.05
CA LEU A 117 -9.37 -3.77 11.14
C LEU A 117 -9.91 -4.26 9.80
N ASN A 118 -10.50 -5.45 9.78
CA ASN A 118 -11.17 -5.95 8.58
C ASN A 118 -12.56 -5.31 8.46
N THR A 119 -12.80 -4.57 7.39
CA THR A 119 -14.09 -3.96 7.10
C THR A 119 -14.21 -3.62 5.62
N THR A 120 -15.44 -3.60 5.11
CA THR A 120 -15.74 -3.14 3.75
C THR A 120 -16.22 -1.68 3.77
N LYS A 121 -16.07 -0.96 2.64
CA LYS A 121 -16.65 0.39 2.47
C LYS A 121 -18.15 0.44 2.84
N LYS A 122 -18.91 -0.58 2.43
CA LYS A 122 -20.36 -0.66 2.69
C LYS A 122 -20.69 -0.75 4.18
N GLU A 123 -19.88 -1.50 4.94
CA GLU A 123 -20.04 -1.61 6.39
C GLU A 123 -19.68 -0.30 7.09
N LEU A 124 -18.60 0.38 6.68
CA LEU A 124 -18.24 1.69 7.22
C LEU A 124 -19.32 2.74 6.95
N ILE A 125 -19.86 2.80 5.73
CA ILE A 125 -20.97 3.70 5.39
C ILE A 125 -22.18 3.40 6.28
N LYS A 126 -22.52 2.12 6.48
CA LYS A 126 -23.64 1.71 7.33
C LYS A 126 -23.42 2.06 8.80
N ASP A 127 -22.19 1.96 9.29
CA ASP A 127 -21.81 2.36 10.65
C ASP A 127 -22.06 3.86 10.87
N PHE A 128 -21.58 4.71 9.94
CA PHE A 128 -21.80 6.16 10.02
C PHE A 128 -23.27 6.55 9.86
N GLN A 129 -24.02 5.89 8.97
CA GLN A 129 -25.46 6.16 8.78
C GLN A 129 -26.31 5.70 9.98
N GLY A 130 -25.84 4.70 10.73
CA GLY A 130 -26.51 4.23 11.94
C GLY A 130 -26.23 5.08 13.17
N ALA A 131 -25.15 5.88 13.14
CA ALA A 131 -24.79 6.80 14.20
C ALA A 131 -25.55 8.13 14.05
N THR A 132 -25.82 8.82 15.18
CA THR A 132 -26.41 10.16 15.14
C THR A 132 -25.41 11.20 14.64
N ASP A 133 -24.14 10.99 14.98
CA ASP A 133 -23.00 11.82 14.58
C ASP A 133 -21.73 10.96 14.49
N PHE A 134 -20.68 11.47 13.86
CA PHE A 134 -19.45 10.71 13.58
C PHE A 134 -18.76 10.22 14.87
N ASP A 135 -18.89 10.97 15.97
CA ASP A 135 -18.29 10.65 17.27
C ASP A 135 -18.96 9.48 18.01
N GLN A 136 -20.13 9.03 17.54
CA GLN A 136 -20.84 7.87 18.09
C GLN A 136 -20.66 6.60 17.24
N SER A 137 -19.97 6.71 16.10
CA SER A 137 -19.68 5.59 15.20
C SER A 137 -18.78 4.55 15.86
N THR A 138 -18.87 3.30 15.39
CA THR A 138 -17.98 2.23 15.87
C THR A 138 -16.53 2.52 15.50
N LEU A 139 -16.28 3.11 14.33
CA LEU A 139 -14.94 3.50 13.92
C LEU A 139 -14.33 4.53 14.88
N PHE A 140 -15.09 5.56 15.27
CA PHE A 140 -14.61 6.57 16.23
C PHE A 140 -14.30 5.95 17.59
N LYS A 141 -15.16 5.06 18.09
CA LYS A 141 -14.90 4.35 19.36
C LYS A 141 -13.57 3.60 19.34
N LYS A 142 -13.28 2.88 18.25
CA LYS A 142 -12.04 2.10 18.11
C LYS A 142 -10.78 2.94 17.97
N ILE A 143 -10.87 4.05 17.26
CA ILE A 143 -9.70 4.89 16.95
C ILE A 143 -9.46 5.91 18.07
N TYR A 144 -10.52 6.61 18.47
CA TYR A 144 -10.45 7.69 19.45
C TYR A 144 -10.66 7.14 20.87
N GLU A 145 -11.83 6.59 21.20
CA GLU A 145 -12.17 6.30 22.61
C GLU A 145 -11.29 5.21 23.24
N GLU A 146 -11.11 4.07 22.56
CA GLU A 146 -10.35 2.92 23.07
C GLU A 146 -8.84 3.21 23.20
N GLU A 147 -8.30 4.16 22.43
CA GLU A 147 -6.86 4.45 22.39
C GLU A 147 -6.55 5.91 22.77
N TYR A 148 -6.68 6.87 21.84
CA TYR A 148 -6.27 8.27 22.08
C TYR A 148 -6.98 8.94 23.27
N GLY A 149 -8.27 8.65 23.43
CA GLY A 149 -9.15 9.09 24.50
C GLY A 149 -8.89 8.39 25.84
N SER A 150 -8.42 7.15 25.81
CA SER A 150 -8.24 6.30 26.99
C SER A 150 -6.91 6.53 27.73
N PHE A 151 -6.95 6.43 29.06
CA PHE A 151 -5.75 6.52 29.89
C PHE A 151 -4.85 5.30 29.67
N GLY A 152 -3.58 5.52 29.33
CA GLY A 152 -2.63 4.46 28.98
C GLY A 152 -2.80 3.87 27.57
N GLY A 153 -3.71 4.41 26.75
CA GLY A 153 -3.88 4.00 25.35
C GLY A 153 -2.71 4.44 24.46
N ALA A 154 -2.55 3.76 23.33
CA ALA A 154 -1.53 4.03 22.32
C ALA A 154 -2.17 4.69 21.09
N PRO A 155 -2.07 6.02 20.92
CA PRO A 155 -2.73 6.71 19.82
C PRO A 155 -2.21 6.23 18.46
N TYR A 156 -3.13 6.09 17.52
CA TYR A 156 -2.81 5.78 16.13
C TYR A 156 -2.14 6.98 15.46
N ALA A 157 -0.97 6.77 14.86
CA ALA A 157 -0.26 7.83 14.13
C ALA A 157 -0.93 8.17 12.80
N THR A 158 -1.42 7.15 12.09
CA THR A 158 -2.05 7.25 10.77
C THR A 158 -2.99 6.07 10.58
N LEU A 159 -3.94 6.22 9.65
CA LEU A 159 -4.91 5.20 9.25
C LEU A 159 -4.67 4.89 7.78
N ILE A 160 -4.36 3.63 7.46
CA ILE A 160 -4.19 3.19 6.06
C ILE A 160 -5.48 2.47 5.66
N GLY A 161 -6.20 3.04 4.70
CA GLY A 161 -7.39 2.44 4.11
C GLY A 161 -7.06 1.78 2.78
N ASP A 162 -7.24 0.46 2.70
CA ASP A 162 -7.18 -0.27 1.44
C ASP A 162 -8.48 -0.12 0.64
N PHE A 163 -8.71 1.12 0.23
CA PHE A 163 -9.88 1.54 -0.53
C PHE A 163 -9.44 2.42 -1.70
N GLU A 164 -10.23 2.40 -2.76
CA GLU A 164 -10.03 3.23 -3.94
C GLU A 164 -11.22 4.17 -4.06
N PHE A 165 -11.04 5.45 -3.78
CA PHE A 165 -12.13 6.42 -3.72
C PHE A 165 -12.41 7.04 -5.09
N ASP A 166 -13.67 7.00 -5.49
CA ASP A 166 -14.16 7.63 -6.71
C ASP A 166 -14.96 8.91 -6.41
N ARG A 167 -15.61 9.48 -7.44
CA ARG A 167 -16.44 10.68 -7.34
C ARG A 167 -17.89 10.42 -6.92
N THR A 168 -18.26 9.19 -6.58
CA THR A 168 -19.65 8.85 -6.26
C THR A 168 -20.06 9.49 -4.92
N PRO A 169 -21.36 9.81 -4.75
CA PRO A 169 -21.84 10.40 -3.50
C PRO A 169 -21.58 9.52 -2.26
N SER A 170 -21.58 8.19 -2.42
CA SER A 170 -21.28 7.25 -1.33
C SER A 170 -19.83 7.34 -0.85
N ASP A 171 -18.89 7.42 -1.79
CA ASP A 171 -17.46 7.53 -1.49
C ASP A 171 -17.13 8.92 -0.92
N MET A 172 -17.75 9.98 -1.46
CA MET A 172 -17.62 11.33 -0.93
C MET A 172 -18.15 11.44 0.50
N TYR A 173 -19.32 10.86 0.78
CA TYR A 173 -19.86 10.79 2.14
C TYR A 173 -18.91 10.03 3.08
N LEU A 174 -18.38 8.89 2.64
CA LEU A 174 -17.45 8.11 3.46
C LEU A 174 -16.15 8.88 3.74
N LEU A 175 -15.56 9.55 2.74
CA LEU A 175 -14.37 10.39 2.93
C LEU A 175 -14.61 11.53 3.92
N GLU A 176 -15.76 12.20 3.81
CA GLU A 176 -16.15 13.27 4.73
C GLU A 176 -16.22 12.75 6.17
N GLN A 177 -16.95 11.65 6.41
CA GLN A 177 -17.09 11.08 7.76
C GLN A 177 -15.75 10.57 8.33
N ILE A 178 -14.92 9.90 7.52
CA ILE A 178 -13.59 9.45 7.95
C ILE A 178 -12.69 10.67 8.25
N SER A 179 -12.79 11.76 7.50
CA SER A 179 -12.00 12.97 7.72
C SER A 179 -12.25 13.57 9.10
N HIS A 180 -13.50 13.57 9.57
CA HIS A 180 -13.85 14.03 10.93
C HIS A 180 -13.20 13.15 12.01
N VAL A 181 -13.25 11.82 11.84
CA VAL A 181 -12.61 10.87 12.77
C VAL A 181 -11.08 11.05 12.78
N ALA A 182 -10.48 11.15 11.59
CA ALA A 182 -9.05 11.36 11.41
C ALA A 182 -8.58 12.69 12.05
N ALA A 183 -9.34 13.77 11.86
CA ALA A 183 -9.06 15.07 12.46
C ALA A 183 -9.17 15.04 13.98
N ALA A 184 -10.22 14.40 14.52
CA ALA A 184 -10.43 14.30 15.97
C ALA A 184 -9.33 13.46 16.66
N ALA A 185 -8.89 12.37 16.04
CA ALA A 185 -7.83 11.51 16.57
C ALA A 185 -6.41 12.03 16.25
N HIS A 186 -6.28 13.09 15.46
CA HIS A 186 -5.02 13.54 14.86
C HIS A 186 -4.27 12.40 14.15
N ALA A 187 -5.00 11.56 13.40
CA ALA A 187 -4.44 10.40 12.71
C ALA A 187 -4.81 10.48 11.22
N PRO A 188 -3.93 11.03 10.36
CA PRO A 188 -4.23 11.20 8.95
C PRO A 188 -4.63 9.87 8.29
N PHE A 189 -5.71 9.90 7.51
CA PHE A 189 -6.23 8.80 6.72
C PHE A 189 -5.62 8.81 5.32
N ILE A 190 -5.01 7.71 4.94
CA ILE A 190 -4.27 7.54 3.69
C ILE A 190 -4.89 6.39 2.93
N SER A 191 -5.28 6.65 1.70
CA SER A 191 -5.94 5.65 0.85
C SER A 191 -5.56 5.87 -0.62
N ALA A 192 -6.22 5.20 -1.55
CA ALA A 192 -6.01 5.43 -2.98
C ALA A 192 -7.19 6.18 -3.61
N ALA A 193 -6.88 6.92 -4.66
CA ALA A 193 -7.86 7.42 -5.61
C ALA A 193 -8.11 6.37 -6.70
N ASP A 194 -9.36 6.22 -7.10
CA ASP A 194 -9.75 5.44 -8.28
C ASP A 194 -9.60 6.27 -9.57
N ALA A 195 -9.34 5.63 -10.71
CA ALA A 195 -9.24 6.32 -12.00
C ALA A 195 -10.50 7.13 -12.35
N ASN A 196 -11.67 6.67 -11.91
CA ASN A 196 -12.96 7.35 -12.11
C ASN A 196 -13.04 8.70 -11.41
N ILE A 197 -12.22 8.98 -10.39
CA ILE A 197 -12.16 10.32 -9.80
C ILE A 197 -11.63 11.34 -10.81
N LEU A 198 -10.77 10.92 -11.74
CA LEU A 198 -10.28 11.74 -12.85
C LEU A 198 -11.21 11.70 -14.07
N GLY A 199 -12.36 11.02 -13.98
CA GLY A 199 -13.25 10.80 -15.13
C GLY A 199 -12.62 9.89 -16.19
N LEU A 200 -11.69 9.03 -15.78
CA LEU A 200 -10.99 8.07 -16.64
C LEU A 200 -11.47 6.66 -16.31
N GLU A 201 -11.53 5.78 -17.32
CA GLU A 201 -11.82 4.35 -17.12
C GLU A 201 -10.59 3.62 -16.56
N SER A 202 -9.38 4.08 -16.91
CA SER A 202 -8.11 3.51 -16.45
C SER A 202 -7.06 4.60 -16.27
N PHE A 203 -6.12 4.40 -15.36
CA PHE A 203 -4.97 5.29 -15.19
C PHE A 203 -4.07 5.35 -16.43
N THR A 204 -4.13 4.35 -17.32
CA THR A 204 -3.41 4.36 -18.59
C THR A 204 -3.79 5.53 -19.50
N ASP A 205 -4.97 6.10 -19.29
CA ASP A 205 -5.51 7.22 -20.06
C ASP A 205 -5.22 8.61 -19.47
N ILE A 206 -4.37 8.70 -18.44
CA ILE A 206 -4.07 9.97 -17.74
C ILE A 206 -3.43 11.04 -18.63
N ASP A 207 -2.87 10.63 -19.77
CA ASP A 207 -2.28 11.53 -20.76
C ASP A 207 -3.30 12.07 -21.77
N ARG A 208 -4.51 11.51 -21.86
CA ARG A 208 -5.55 12.01 -22.77
C ARG A 208 -6.01 13.43 -22.42
N PRO A 209 -6.29 13.78 -21.15
CA PRO A 209 -6.66 15.15 -20.80
C PRO A 209 -5.44 16.09 -20.87
N ARG A 210 -5.54 17.16 -21.65
CA ARG A 210 -4.47 18.17 -21.72
C ARG A 210 -4.22 18.83 -20.35
N GLU A 211 -5.31 19.12 -19.65
CA GLU A 211 -5.39 19.71 -18.31
C GLU A 211 -6.40 18.91 -17.48
N VAL A 212 -5.94 18.19 -16.47
CA VAL A 212 -6.75 17.41 -15.52
C VAL A 212 -7.55 18.33 -14.61
N SER A 213 -7.00 19.50 -14.27
CA SER A 213 -7.66 20.50 -13.42
C SER A 213 -9.07 20.90 -13.89
N LYS A 214 -9.29 21.01 -15.21
CA LYS A 214 -10.59 21.34 -15.81
C LYS A 214 -11.68 20.30 -15.58
N ILE A 215 -11.31 19.03 -15.40
CA ILE A 215 -12.26 17.94 -15.14
C ILE A 215 -13.03 18.23 -13.85
N PHE A 216 -12.30 18.70 -12.84
CA PHE A 216 -12.81 19.03 -11.52
C PHE A 216 -13.62 20.32 -11.46
N GLU A 217 -13.81 21.06 -12.56
CA GLU A 217 -14.66 22.26 -12.61
C GLU A 217 -16.12 21.94 -12.95
N THR A 218 -16.39 20.74 -13.49
CA THR A 218 -17.74 20.33 -13.91
C THR A 218 -18.71 20.15 -12.74
N ALA A 219 -20.02 20.11 -13.02
CA ALA A 219 -21.06 19.99 -12.00
C ALA A 219 -20.98 18.67 -11.22
N GLU A 220 -20.43 17.61 -11.83
CA GLU A 220 -20.30 16.29 -11.21
C GLU A 220 -19.35 16.28 -10.00
N TYR A 221 -18.43 17.24 -9.92
CA TYR A 221 -17.43 17.34 -8.85
C TYR A 221 -17.75 18.39 -7.79
N VAL A 222 -19.00 18.88 -7.72
CA VAL A 222 -19.40 19.86 -6.69
C VAL A 222 -19.12 19.33 -5.29
N GLN A 223 -19.48 18.07 -5.00
CA GLN A 223 -19.23 17.45 -3.70
C GLN A 223 -17.73 17.32 -3.39
N TRP A 224 -16.94 16.87 -4.36
CA TRP A 224 -15.48 16.79 -4.22
C TRP A 224 -14.85 18.16 -3.93
N ARG A 225 -15.26 19.20 -4.67
CA ARG A 225 -14.77 20.58 -4.42
C ARG A 225 -15.16 21.07 -3.03
N SER A 226 -16.40 20.83 -2.60
CA SER A 226 -16.85 21.18 -1.24
C SER A 226 -16.04 20.45 -0.17
N PHE A 227 -15.78 19.15 -0.35
CA PHE A 227 -14.93 18.38 0.55
C PHE A 227 -13.51 18.96 0.64
N ARG A 228 -12.88 19.27 -0.50
CA ARG A 228 -11.53 19.86 -0.51
C ARG A 228 -11.42 21.23 0.18
N GLU A 229 -12.50 22.00 0.21
CA GLU A 229 -12.55 23.31 0.91
C GLU A 229 -12.82 23.16 2.43
N SER A 230 -13.19 21.95 2.88
CA SER A 230 -13.35 21.61 4.30
C SER A 230 -12.01 21.67 5.03
N ASP A 231 -12.06 21.99 6.33
CA ASP A 231 -10.85 22.07 7.15
C ASP A 231 -10.29 20.68 7.48
N ASP A 232 -11.15 19.67 7.62
CA ASP A 232 -10.78 18.29 7.99
C ASP A 232 -10.18 17.49 6.83
N ALA A 233 -10.38 17.92 5.57
CA ALA A 233 -9.77 17.30 4.39
C ALA A 233 -8.23 17.29 4.41
N ARG A 234 -7.61 18.12 5.27
CA ARG A 234 -6.15 18.11 5.49
C ARG A 234 -5.63 16.81 6.09
N TYR A 235 -6.50 16.06 6.77
CA TYR A 235 -6.19 14.76 7.34
C TYR A 235 -6.42 13.62 6.36
N VAL A 236 -6.81 13.89 5.11
CA VAL A 236 -7.03 12.86 4.09
C VAL A 236 -6.01 12.99 2.97
N ALA A 237 -5.37 11.88 2.63
CA ALA A 237 -4.42 11.78 1.53
C ALA A 237 -4.82 10.65 0.59
N LEU A 238 -4.85 10.92 -0.71
CA LEU A 238 -5.19 9.93 -1.73
C LEU A 238 -4.00 9.71 -2.67
N THR A 239 -3.49 8.48 -2.66
CA THR A 239 -2.37 8.02 -3.49
C THR A 239 -2.85 7.51 -4.84
N MET A 240 -2.00 7.60 -5.86
CA MET A 240 -2.25 7.07 -7.21
C MET A 240 -0.93 6.92 -7.98
N PRO A 241 -0.84 6.11 -9.05
CA PRO A 241 -1.78 5.05 -9.43
C PRO A 241 -1.48 3.78 -8.63
N ARG A 242 -2.05 2.63 -9.00
CA ARG A 242 -1.77 1.35 -8.33
C ARG A 242 -0.34 0.86 -8.64
N VAL A 243 0.18 -0.02 -7.79
CA VAL A 243 1.55 -0.56 -7.86
C VAL A 243 1.52 -2.05 -8.07
N LEU A 244 2.48 -2.60 -8.81
CA LEU A 244 2.54 -4.03 -9.07
C LEU A 244 2.87 -4.81 -7.79
N GLY A 245 1.97 -5.72 -7.38
CA GLY A 245 2.09 -6.48 -6.13
C GLY A 245 2.89 -7.77 -6.23
N ARG A 246 3.04 -8.33 -7.44
CA ARG A 246 3.91 -9.49 -7.70
C ARG A 246 4.36 -9.57 -9.15
N LEU A 247 5.48 -10.26 -9.37
CA LEU A 247 5.84 -10.74 -10.69
C LEU A 247 4.87 -11.85 -11.12
N PRO A 248 4.49 -11.92 -12.42
CA PRO A 248 3.78 -13.06 -12.97
C PRO A 248 4.53 -14.37 -12.74
N TYR A 249 3.79 -15.47 -12.66
CA TYR A 249 4.39 -16.80 -12.54
C TYR A 249 4.91 -17.29 -13.88
N HIS A 250 6.20 -17.58 -13.92
CA HIS A 250 6.84 -18.14 -15.10
C HIS A 250 8.16 -18.81 -14.67
N PRO A 251 8.46 -20.05 -15.11
CA PRO A 251 9.64 -20.81 -14.65
C PRO A 251 10.99 -20.17 -15.04
N LYS A 252 11.03 -19.36 -16.10
CA LYS A 252 12.22 -18.62 -16.55
C LYS A 252 12.20 -17.11 -16.30
N GLU A 253 11.13 -16.43 -16.70
CA GLU A 253 11.04 -14.96 -16.77
C GLU A 253 10.32 -14.33 -15.57
N GLY A 254 9.86 -15.14 -14.60
CA GLY A 254 9.04 -14.68 -13.49
C GLY A 254 9.22 -15.52 -12.23
N THR A 255 8.17 -15.60 -11.41
CA THR A 255 8.19 -16.40 -10.18
C THR A 255 8.02 -17.87 -10.53
N ALA A 256 9.01 -18.71 -10.20
CA ALA A 256 8.94 -20.15 -10.43
C ALA A 256 8.06 -20.84 -9.37
N THR A 257 7.27 -21.83 -9.80
CA THR A 257 6.44 -22.68 -8.93
C THR A 257 7.11 -24.02 -8.67
N GLU A 258 6.83 -24.62 -7.52
CA GLU A 258 7.27 -25.98 -7.20
C GLU A 258 6.24 -27.01 -7.67
N GLY A 259 6.71 -28.15 -8.18
CA GLY A 259 5.87 -29.31 -8.53
C GLY A 259 5.39 -29.38 -9.99
N PHE A 260 5.03 -28.24 -10.60
CA PHE A 260 4.67 -28.18 -12.03
C PHE A 260 5.09 -26.83 -12.64
N ASN A 261 5.23 -26.78 -13.96
CA ASN A 261 5.65 -25.56 -14.65
C ASN A 261 4.44 -24.66 -14.92
N PHE A 262 4.12 -23.78 -13.97
CA PHE A 262 3.06 -22.81 -14.18
C PHE A 262 3.54 -21.65 -15.06
N VAL A 263 2.83 -21.40 -16.15
CA VAL A 263 3.01 -20.23 -17.01
C VAL A 263 1.74 -19.39 -16.96
N GLU A 264 1.78 -18.29 -16.22
CA GLU A 264 0.65 -17.38 -16.13
C GLU A 264 0.43 -16.65 -17.46
N GLU A 265 -0.82 -16.64 -17.94
CA GLU A 265 -1.19 -16.00 -19.20
C GLU A 265 -1.25 -14.47 -19.05
N VAL A 266 -0.09 -13.81 -19.15
CA VAL A 266 0.02 -12.34 -19.20
C VAL A 266 0.45 -11.85 -20.58
N SER A 267 -0.34 -10.98 -21.19
CA SER A 267 -0.09 -10.40 -22.52
C SER A 267 0.92 -9.23 -22.48
N GLY A 268 1.15 -8.63 -21.32
CA GLY A 268 1.92 -7.39 -21.18
C GLY A 268 1.15 -6.12 -21.54
N GLN A 269 0.25 -6.21 -22.53
CA GLN A 269 -0.57 -5.10 -22.98
C GLN A 269 -1.79 -4.88 -22.10
N ASN A 270 -2.50 -5.95 -21.73
CA ASN A 270 -3.63 -5.85 -20.83
C ASN A 270 -3.12 -5.60 -19.40
N HIS A 271 -3.66 -4.55 -18.76
CA HIS A 271 -3.27 -4.19 -17.40
C HIS A 271 -3.97 -5.07 -16.37
N ASP A 272 -5.18 -5.53 -16.65
CA ASP A 272 -6.03 -6.23 -15.67
C ASP A 272 -5.55 -7.66 -15.37
N GLU A 273 -4.68 -8.22 -16.23
CA GLU A 273 -4.03 -9.51 -16.01
C GLU A 273 -2.95 -9.46 -14.91
N TYR A 274 -2.49 -8.26 -14.54
CA TYR A 274 -1.49 -8.08 -13.49
C TYR A 274 -2.14 -7.84 -12.13
N LEU A 275 -1.49 -8.34 -11.07
CA LEU A 275 -1.93 -8.09 -9.71
C LEU A 275 -1.47 -6.70 -9.24
N TRP A 276 -2.39 -5.74 -9.28
CA TRP A 276 -2.16 -4.39 -8.76
C TRP A 276 -2.56 -4.29 -7.29
N MET A 277 -1.64 -3.80 -6.46
CA MET A 277 -1.89 -3.45 -5.06
C MET A 277 -2.06 -1.94 -4.89
N ASN A 278 -2.74 -1.57 -3.82
CA ASN A 278 -3.01 -0.19 -3.46
C ASN A 278 -1.71 0.57 -3.09
N ALA A 279 -1.48 1.74 -3.70
CA ALA A 279 -0.32 2.57 -3.43
C ALA A 279 -0.28 3.15 -2.01
N ALA A 280 -1.41 3.13 -1.28
CA ALA A 280 -1.47 3.53 0.12
C ALA A 280 -0.54 2.65 0.99
N TYR A 281 -0.38 1.37 0.65
CA TYR A 281 0.60 0.50 1.31
C TYR A 281 2.03 0.96 1.04
N ALA A 282 2.37 1.29 -0.21
CA ALA A 282 3.69 1.81 -0.57
C ALA A 282 4.02 3.11 0.18
N PHE A 283 3.08 4.06 0.22
CA PHE A 283 3.23 5.28 1.00
C PHE A 283 3.32 5.00 2.52
N GLY A 284 2.54 4.03 3.01
CA GLY A 284 2.61 3.52 4.37
C GLY A 284 4.01 3.07 4.77
N THR A 285 4.72 2.33 3.90
CA THR A 285 6.10 1.90 4.17
C THR A 285 7.05 3.09 4.31
N ARG A 286 6.84 4.18 3.56
CA ARG A 286 7.67 5.39 3.70
C ARG A 286 7.45 6.05 5.06
N LEU A 287 6.21 6.03 5.59
CA LEU A 287 5.91 6.54 6.93
C LEU A 287 6.60 5.73 8.03
N THR A 288 6.55 4.40 7.95
CA THR A 288 7.18 3.53 8.95
C THR A 288 8.70 3.61 8.88
N ASN A 289 9.28 3.66 7.67
CA ASN A 289 10.72 3.87 7.48
C ASN A 289 11.18 5.23 8.02
N ALA A 290 10.47 6.32 7.72
CA ALA A 290 10.80 7.64 8.25
C ALA A 290 10.77 7.66 9.79
N PHE A 291 9.76 7.03 10.39
CA PHE A 291 9.66 6.92 11.84
C PHE A 291 10.78 6.06 12.45
N ASP A 292 11.15 4.95 11.80
CA ASP A 292 12.25 4.11 12.28
C ASP A 292 13.60 4.85 12.26
N MET A 293 13.89 5.54 11.15
CA MET A 293 15.17 6.22 10.96
C MET A 293 15.31 7.52 11.77
N HIS A 294 14.20 8.27 11.94
CA HIS A 294 14.25 9.62 12.49
C HIS A 294 13.39 9.84 13.74
N GLY A 295 12.52 8.88 14.11
CA GLY A 295 11.51 9.05 15.15
C GLY A 295 10.31 9.93 14.75
N TRP A 296 10.31 10.45 13.51
CA TRP A 296 9.31 11.36 12.96
C TRP A 296 9.03 11.06 11.50
N CYS A 297 7.78 11.25 11.07
CA CYS A 297 7.35 11.07 9.69
C CYS A 297 7.56 12.32 8.82
N ALA A 298 8.70 13.00 8.96
CA ALA A 298 9.00 14.23 8.21
C ALA A 298 9.62 13.97 6.83
N ALA A 299 10.39 12.89 6.71
CA ALA A 299 11.11 12.49 5.49
C ALA A 299 10.34 11.41 4.73
N ILE A 300 9.29 11.81 4.02
CA ILE A 300 8.37 10.88 3.30
C ILE A 300 8.17 11.27 1.84
N ARG A 301 8.91 12.26 1.33
CA ARG A 301 8.76 12.79 -0.02
C ARG A 301 10.11 13.14 -0.64
N GLY A 302 10.16 13.14 -1.97
CA GLY A 302 11.37 13.36 -2.75
C GLY A 302 12.26 12.12 -2.80
N VAL A 303 13.06 12.00 -3.87
CA VAL A 303 13.97 10.88 -4.09
C VAL A 303 14.98 10.76 -2.95
N GLU A 304 15.65 11.86 -2.59
CA GLU A 304 16.62 11.91 -1.49
C GLU A 304 15.95 12.19 -0.13
N GLY A 305 14.63 12.46 -0.10
CA GLY A 305 13.89 12.82 1.10
C GLY A 305 13.01 11.75 1.70
N GLY A 306 13.32 10.48 1.40
CA GLY A 306 12.62 9.32 1.98
C GLY A 306 11.32 8.95 1.26
N GLY A 307 11.01 9.60 0.13
CA GLY A 307 9.87 9.25 -0.73
C GLY A 307 10.15 8.15 -1.75
N LEU A 308 11.39 7.66 -1.85
CA LEU A 308 11.81 6.61 -2.78
C LEU A 308 11.27 5.25 -2.34
N VAL A 309 10.61 4.53 -3.26
CA VAL A 309 10.10 3.16 -3.12
C VAL A 309 10.94 2.28 -4.03
N GLU A 310 11.70 1.36 -3.46
CA GLU A 310 12.66 0.50 -4.16
C GLU A 310 12.17 -0.95 -4.26
N GLY A 311 12.78 -1.74 -5.13
CA GLY A 311 12.52 -3.18 -5.23
C GLY A 311 11.13 -3.53 -5.78
N LEU A 312 10.57 -2.67 -6.63
CA LEU A 312 9.28 -2.96 -7.24
C LEU A 312 9.41 -4.11 -8.26
N PRO A 313 8.41 -5.00 -8.37
CA PRO A 313 8.40 -6.04 -9.38
C PRO A 313 8.54 -5.48 -10.81
N VAL A 314 9.51 -5.98 -11.59
CA VAL A 314 9.71 -5.63 -13.00
C VAL A 314 9.53 -6.87 -13.87
N HIS A 315 8.45 -6.90 -14.66
CA HIS A 315 8.20 -7.97 -15.62
C HIS A 315 8.66 -7.55 -17.02
N THR A 316 9.57 -8.32 -17.63
CA THR A 316 10.01 -8.11 -19.02
C THR A 316 9.24 -9.01 -19.97
N PHE A 317 8.76 -8.47 -21.07
CA PHE A 317 8.08 -9.23 -22.11
C PHE A 317 8.52 -8.78 -23.50
N LYS A 318 8.28 -9.64 -24.50
CA LYS A 318 8.59 -9.35 -25.91
C LYS A 318 7.37 -8.75 -26.60
N THR A 319 7.55 -7.62 -27.28
CA THR A 319 6.52 -7.02 -28.12
C THR A 319 6.34 -7.82 -29.42
N SER A 320 5.27 -7.51 -30.18
CA SER A 320 5.05 -8.07 -31.52
C SER A 320 6.22 -7.82 -32.48
N ASP A 321 6.97 -6.74 -32.25
CA ASP A 321 8.10 -6.33 -33.07
C ASP A 321 9.42 -7.01 -32.64
N GLY A 322 9.37 -7.86 -31.61
CA GLY A 322 10.51 -8.61 -31.10
C GLY A 322 11.40 -7.84 -30.12
N GLU A 323 11.05 -6.60 -29.79
CA GLU A 323 11.75 -5.80 -28.79
C GLU A 323 11.41 -6.29 -27.37
N VAL A 324 12.42 -6.35 -26.50
CA VAL A 324 12.22 -6.64 -25.08
C VAL A 324 11.93 -5.33 -24.37
N VAL A 325 10.72 -5.21 -23.85
CA VAL A 325 10.27 -4.10 -23.02
C VAL A 325 9.91 -4.61 -21.63
N PHE A 326 9.86 -3.73 -20.65
CA PHE A 326 9.36 -4.10 -19.32
C PHE A 326 8.05 -3.38 -19.04
N LYS A 327 7.19 -4.05 -18.27
CA LYS A 327 5.95 -3.48 -17.75
C LYS A 327 6.32 -2.48 -16.64
N CYS A 328 5.76 -1.28 -16.74
CA CYS A 328 5.91 -0.26 -15.71
C CYS A 328 5.41 -0.81 -14.35
N PRO A 329 6.21 -0.74 -13.28
CA PRO A 329 5.81 -1.21 -11.94
C PRO A 329 4.69 -0.39 -11.30
N THR A 330 4.47 0.85 -11.75
CA THR A 330 3.24 1.61 -11.56
C THR A 330 2.37 1.46 -12.80
N GLU A 331 1.04 1.54 -12.69
CA GLU A 331 0.16 1.35 -13.86
C GLU A 331 0.49 2.23 -15.06
N ILE A 332 1.04 3.42 -14.81
CA ILE A 332 1.53 4.34 -15.83
C ILE A 332 2.75 5.12 -15.31
N ALA A 333 3.63 5.50 -16.23
CA ALA A 333 4.71 6.44 -15.96
C ALA A 333 4.17 7.88 -16.01
N ILE A 334 4.17 8.56 -14.87
CA ILE A 334 3.70 9.94 -14.74
C ILE A 334 4.86 10.89 -15.06
N THR A 335 4.60 11.92 -15.89
CA THR A 335 5.60 12.98 -16.17
C THR A 335 5.62 14.05 -15.08
N ASP A 336 6.73 14.76 -14.90
CA ASP A 336 6.86 15.83 -13.89
C ASP A 336 5.75 16.89 -13.98
N ARG A 337 5.35 17.27 -15.21
CA ARG A 337 4.24 18.21 -15.43
C ARG A 337 2.93 17.66 -14.85
N ARG A 338 2.67 16.37 -15.04
CA ARG A 338 1.45 15.70 -14.59
C ARG A 338 1.48 15.45 -13.10
N GLU A 339 2.64 15.07 -12.55
CA GLU A 339 2.89 14.96 -11.11
C GLU A 339 2.48 16.26 -10.41
N LYS A 340 3.00 17.40 -10.89
CA LYS A 340 2.70 18.71 -10.29
C LYS A 340 1.23 19.06 -10.37
N GLU A 341 0.58 18.80 -11.51
CA GLU A 341 -0.85 19.05 -11.68
C GLU A 341 -1.69 18.20 -10.72
N LEU A 342 -1.37 16.92 -10.55
CA LEU A 342 -2.07 16.03 -9.61
C LEU A 342 -1.82 16.44 -8.15
N SER A 343 -0.60 16.83 -7.82
CA SER A 343 -0.20 17.34 -6.51
C SER A 343 -0.99 18.61 -6.14
N ASP A 344 -1.12 19.57 -7.07
CA ASP A 344 -1.95 20.77 -6.88
C ASP A 344 -3.46 20.45 -6.72
N LEU A 345 -3.89 19.32 -7.26
CA LEU A 345 -5.24 18.80 -7.11
C LEU A 345 -5.45 17.99 -5.83
N GLY A 346 -4.43 17.86 -4.98
CA GLY A 346 -4.52 17.22 -3.67
C GLY A 346 -4.34 15.70 -3.70
N PHE A 347 -3.65 15.19 -4.72
CA PHE A 347 -3.29 13.77 -4.82
C PHE A 347 -1.81 13.54 -4.54
N ILE A 348 -1.46 12.31 -4.19
CA ILE A 348 -0.10 11.84 -3.96
C ILE A 348 0.28 10.88 -5.09
N PRO A 349 0.85 11.39 -6.20
CA PRO A 349 1.30 10.55 -7.30
C PRO A 349 2.58 9.79 -6.96
N LEU A 350 2.60 8.49 -7.22
CA LEU A 350 3.81 7.67 -7.26
C LEU A 350 4.37 7.68 -8.67
N VAL A 351 5.55 8.29 -8.83
CA VAL A 351 6.20 8.46 -10.12
C VAL A 351 7.27 7.39 -10.30
N HIS A 352 7.09 6.51 -11.28
CA HIS A 352 8.10 5.52 -11.66
C HIS A 352 9.32 6.18 -12.29
N CYS A 353 10.51 5.75 -11.88
CA CYS A 353 11.74 6.18 -12.54
C CYS A 353 12.02 5.32 -13.77
N LYS A 354 12.01 5.95 -14.94
CA LYS A 354 12.13 5.30 -16.24
C LYS A 354 13.36 4.38 -16.30
N ASN A 355 13.15 3.16 -16.80
CA ASN A 355 14.16 2.10 -16.95
C ASN A 355 14.78 1.57 -15.64
N THR A 356 14.09 1.74 -14.52
CA THR A 356 14.53 1.22 -13.22
C THR A 356 13.41 0.46 -12.52
N ASP A 357 13.71 -0.15 -11.39
CA ASP A 357 12.79 -0.88 -10.52
C ASP A 357 12.30 -0.06 -9.31
N TYR A 358 12.54 1.26 -9.31
CA TYR A 358 12.11 2.14 -8.24
C TYR A 358 11.15 3.24 -8.72
N ALA A 359 10.39 3.77 -7.77
CA ALA A 359 9.47 4.89 -7.95
C ALA A 359 9.61 5.87 -6.79
N ALA A 360 9.14 7.09 -6.92
CA ALA A 360 9.22 8.08 -5.85
C ALA A 360 7.93 8.89 -5.70
N PHE A 361 7.56 9.17 -4.45
CA PHE A 361 6.59 10.19 -4.12
C PHE A 361 7.31 11.54 -4.04
N PHE A 362 7.10 12.43 -5.02
CA PHE A 362 7.74 13.75 -5.02
C PHE A 362 7.05 14.74 -4.10
N GLY A 363 5.73 14.67 -4.00
CA GLY A 363 4.88 15.43 -3.09
C GLY A 363 4.11 14.54 -2.12
N ALA A 364 3.65 15.14 -1.02
CA ALA A 364 2.77 14.50 -0.03
C ALA A 364 1.62 15.45 0.32
N GLN A 365 0.85 15.86 -0.69
CA GLN A 365 -0.29 16.76 -0.51
C GLN A 365 -1.49 16.00 0.06
N SER A 366 -2.18 16.64 0.99
CA SER A 366 -3.53 16.24 1.40
C SER A 366 -4.53 16.65 0.32
N THR A 367 -5.74 16.10 0.42
CA THR A 367 -6.86 16.48 -0.46
C THR A 367 -7.32 17.92 -0.26
N GLN A 368 -7.03 18.54 0.89
CA GLN A 368 -7.41 19.93 1.16
C GLN A 368 -6.82 20.89 0.11
N LYS A 369 -7.66 21.78 -0.39
CA LYS A 369 -7.24 22.91 -1.20
C LYS A 369 -6.85 24.08 -0.29
N PRO A 370 -5.60 24.59 -0.36
CA PRO A 370 -5.19 25.75 0.42
C PRO A 370 -6.07 26.97 0.14
N LYS A 371 -6.57 27.59 1.22
CA LYS A 371 -7.36 28.82 1.14
C LYS A 371 -6.43 29.97 0.78
N LYS A 372 -6.89 30.84 -0.13
CA LYS A 372 -6.17 32.07 -0.50
C LYS A 372 -6.61 33.22 0.39
N TYR A 373 -5.63 33.91 0.94
CA TYR A 373 -5.74 35.07 1.81
C TYR A 373 -5.03 36.27 1.19
N ASN A 374 -5.29 37.45 1.75
CA ASN A 374 -4.68 38.70 1.28
C ASN A 374 -3.19 38.84 1.69
N SER A 375 -2.75 38.08 2.70
CA SER A 375 -1.36 38.13 3.20
C SER A 375 -0.58 36.92 2.72
N ASP A 376 0.64 37.15 2.23
CA ASP A 376 1.56 36.09 1.80
C ASP A 376 1.90 35.12 2.95
N SER A 377 2.00 35.62 4.19
CA SER A 377 2.23 34.77 5.36
C SER A 377 1.06 33.83 5.66
N ALA A 378 -0.18 34.29 5.45
CA ALA A 378 -1.36 33.47 5.64
C ALA A 378 -1.50 32.43 4.52
N ASN A 379 -1.14 32.80 3.28
CA ASN A 379 -1.05 31.87 2.15
C ASN A 379 -0.02 30.77 2.41
N ALA A 380 1.18 31.13 2.87
CA ALA A 380 2.22 30.17 3.24
C ALA A 380 1.74 29.20 4.33
N ASN A 381 1.11 29.71 5.39
CA ASN A 381 0.58 28.87 6.47
C ASN A 381 -0.53 27.92 5.99
N SER A 382 -1.39 28.39 5.08
CA SER A 382 -2.43 27.54 4.50
C SER A 382 -1.84 26.44 3.62
N ALA A 383 -0.78 26.72 2.86
CA ALA A 383 -0.10 25.75 2.03
C ALA A 383 0.69 24.72 2.86
N LEU A 384 1.30 25.13 3.97
CA LEU A 384 1.93 24.18 4.91
C LEU A 384 0.89 23.25 5.55
N SER A 385 -0.32 23.78 5.82
CA SER A 385 -1.40 23.02 6.43
C SER A 385 -2.04 21.99 5.50
N SER A 386 -1.79 22.04 4.20
CA SER A 386 -2.28 21.04 3.24
C SER A 386 -1.28 19.92 2.97
N GLN A 387 -0.13 19.90 3.65
CA GLN A 387 0.95 18.94 3.39
C GLN A 387 1.04 17.90 4.52
N ILE A 388 0.96 16.62 4.15
CA ILE A 388 0.81 15.50 5.10
C ILE A 388 2.03 15.38 6.02
N GLN A 389 3.24 15.62 5.54
CA GLN A 389 4.45 15.51 6.37
C GLN A 389 4.42 16.48 7.56
N TYR A 390 3.83 17.68 7.40
CA TYR A 390 3.68 18.63 8.50
C TYR A 390 2.48 18.28 9.38
N ILE A 391 1.38 17.80 8.80
CA ILE A 391 0.25 17.30 9.59
C ILE A 391 0.67 16.14 10.48
N MET A 392 1.49 15.21 9.98
CA MET A 392 2.05 14.11 10.78
C MET A 392 2.89 14.61 11.96
N ALA A 393 3.73 15.64 11.75
CA ALA A 393 4.51 16.24 12.83
C ALA A 393 3.62 16.91 13.89
N VAL A 394 2.61 17.69 13.45
CA VAL A 394 1.64 18.34 14.35
C VAL A 394 0.82 17.29 15.11
N SER A 395 0.34 16.26 14.43
CA SER A 395 -0.38 15.13 15.01
C SER A 395 0.41 14.45 16.11
N ARG A 396 1.68 14.14 15.86
CA ARG A 396 2.55 13.50 16.84
C ARG A 396 2.76 14.37 18.08
N ILE A 397 2.92 15.68 17.90
CA ILE A 397 3.00 16.64 19.01
C ILE A 397 1.68 16.65 19.79
N ALA A 398 0.53 16.66 19.12
CA ALA A 398 -0.78 16.59 19.76
C ALA A 398 -0.93 15.32 20.61
N HIS A 399 -0.48 14.16 20.10
CA HIS A 399 -0.46 12.89 20.84
C HIS A 399 0.37 12.98 22.12
N TYR A 400 1.59 13.52 22.05
CA TYR A 400 2.45 13.71 23.21
C TYR A 400 1.86 14.70 24.21
N LEU A 401 1.41 15.87 23.74
CA LEU A 401 0.80 16.89 24.60
C LEU A 401 -0.42 16.35 25.33
N LYS A 402 -1.27 15.59 24.64
CA LYS A 402 -2.44 14.94 25.24
C LYS A 402 -2.04 13.98 26.36
N ALA A 403 -1.08 13.09 26.11
CA ALA A 403 -0.62 12.12 27.10
C ALA A 403 0.02 12.81 28.32
N MET A 404 0.96 13.72 28.09
CA MET A 404 1.65 14.45 29.17
C MET A 404 0.69 15.29 30.01
N MET A 405 -0.25 16.00 29.39
CA MET A 405 -1.20 16.84 30.12
C MET A 405 -2.24 16.03 30.86
N ARG A 406 -2.62 14.86 30.35
CA ARG A 406 -3.49 13.91 31.06
C ARG A 406 -2.83 13.43 32.36
N ASP A 407 -1.55 13.08 32.33
CA ASP A 407 -0.80 12.63 33.51
C ASP A 407 -0.60 13.75 34.56
N LYS A 408 -0.62 15.02 34.12
CA LYS A 408 -0.50 16.19 35.00
C LYS A 408 -1.84 16.65 35.59
N VAL A 409 -2.98 16.10 35.18
CA VAL A 409 -4.29 16.45 35.76
C VAL A 409 -4.28 16.11 37.25
N GLY A 410 -4.65 17.08 38.09
CA GLY A 410 -4.63 16.96 39.55
C GLY A 410 -3.33 17.42 40.21
N SER A 411 -2.31 17.81 39.44
CA SER A 411 -1.12 18.48 39.98
C SER A 411 -1.39 19.97 40.26
N PHE A 412 -0.72 20.52 41.28
CA PHE A 412 -0.79 21.96 41.58
C PHE A 412 0.11 22.74 40.62
N ALA A 413 -0.42 23.08 39.43
CA ALA A 413 0.29 23.86 38.42
C ALA A 413 -0.48 25.13 38.04
N SER A 414 0.22 26.27 38.04
CA SER A 414 -0.28 27.53 37.47
C SER A 414 -0.14 27.53 35.94
N ALA A 415 -0.85 28.42 35.25
CA ALA A 415 -0.70 28.60 33.80
C ALA A 415 0.76 28.78 33.38
N GLY A 416 1.53 29.59 34.10
CA GLY A 416 2.95 29.83 33.82
C GLY A 416 3.84 28.61 34.00
N ASN A 417 3.54 27.76 34.99
CA ASN A 417 4.28 26.50 35.18
C ASN A 417 4.00 25.52 34.03
N ILE A 418 2.75 25.42 33.58
CA ILE A 418 2.37 24.58 32.44
C ILE A 418 3.03 25.10 31.16
N GLU A 419 2.99 26.43 30.94
CA GLU A 419 3.63 27.06 29.79
C GLU A 419 5.14 26.78 29.74
N THR A 420 5.84 26.95 30.87
CA THR A 420 7.28 26.68 30.96
C THR A 420 7.59 25.21 30.67
N PHE A 421 6.86 24.30 31.31
CA PHE A 421 7.03 22.86 31.11
C PHE A 421 6.84 22.43 29.65
N LEU A 422 5.80 22.93 28.97
CA LEU A 422 5.53 22.59 27.58
C LEU A 422 6.57 23.17 26.62
N ASN A 423 7.04 24.39 26.86
CA ASN A 423 8.08 25.02 26.05
C ASN A 423 9.44 24.32 26.24
N GLU A 424 9.80 23.93 27.47
CA GLU A 424 11.03 23.16 27.74
C GLU A 424 11.01 21.78 27.05
N TRP A 425 9.85 21.12 27.03
CA TRP A 425 9.70 19.85 26.32
C TRP A 425 9.81 20.03 24.80
N LEU A 426 9.13 21.05 24.23
CA LEU A 426 9.20 21.32 22.79
C LEU A 426 10.61 21.69 22.34
N ALA A 427 11.38 22.39 23.17
CA ALA A 427 12.76 22.79 22.86
C ALA A 427 13.68 21.62 22.50
N GLN A 428 13.36 20.40 22.97
CA GLN A 428 14.12 19.18 22.64
C GLN A 428 13.99 18.77 21.16
N TYR A 429 12.98 19.28 20.45
CA TYR A 429 12.70 18.95 19.05
C TYR A 429 12.98 20.11 18.09
N ILE A 430 13.59 21.20 18.58
CA ILE A 430 13.92 22.39 17.80
C ILE A 430 15.37 22.33 17.32
N LEU A 431 15.59 22.51 16.02
CA LEU A 431 16.93 22.64 15.45
C LEU A 431 17.18 24.08 14.98
N LEU A 432 18.20 24.69 15.61
CA LEU A 432 18.53 26.10 15.37
C LEU A 432 19.40 26.35 14.14
N ASP A 433 20.03 25.32 13.59
CA ASP A 433 20.96 25.43 12.46
C ASP A 433 20.24 25.19 11.12
N ASP A 434 20.19 26.23 10.27
CA ASP A 434 19.64 26.14 8.92
C ASP A 434 20.55 25.37 7.95
N GLY A 435 21.85 25.27 8.24
CA GLY A 435 22.84 24.54 7.44
C GLY A 435 22.93 23.05 7.77
N ALA A 436 22.15 22.58 8.75
CA ALA A 436 22.16 21.19 9.17
C ALA A 436 21.73 20.23 8.04
N SER A 437 22.22 18.99 8.14
CA SER A 437 21.91 17.93 7.19
C SER A 437 20.41 17.60 7.17
N GLN A 438 19.96 16.94 6.12
CA GLN A 438 18.57 16.54 5.96
C GLN A 438 18.13 15.56 7.05
N GLU A 439 19.01 14.63 7.44
CA GLU A 439 18.78 13.66 8.50
C GLU A 439 18.59 14.34 9.85
N ALA A 440 19.41 15.36 10.16
CA ALA A 440 19.26 16.15 11.38
C ALA A 440 17.94 16.92 11.40
N LYS A 441 17.56 17.55 10.27
CA LYS A 441 16.26 18.23 10.14
C LYS A 441 15.06 17.27 10.21
N ALA A 442 15.24 16.02 9.81
CA ALA A 442 14.20 14.99 9.93
C ALA A 442 14.04 14.48 11.38
N GLN A 443 15.14 14.37 12.14
CA GLN A 443 15.12 14.01 13.56
C GLN A 443 14.55 15.12 14.46
N TYR A 444 14.77 16.38 14.06
CA TYR A 444 14.29 17.57 14.75
C TYR A 444 13.38 18.38 13.82
N PRO A 445 12.09 18.03 13.70
CA PRO A 445 11.22 18.54 12.64
C PRO A 445 10.87 20.03 12.77
N LEU A 446 11.14 20.65 13.92
CA LEU A 446 10.74 22.03 14.22
C LEU A 446 11.92 23.00 14.08
N ARG A 447 11.70 24.09 13.37
CA ARG A 447 12.60 25.25 13.33
C ARG A 447 12.40 26.16 14.53
N GLU A 448 11.13 26.33 14.92
CA GLU A 448 10.71 27.20 16.02
C GLU A 448 9.37 26.68 16.56
N ALA A 449 9.19 26.75 17.88
CA ALA A 449 7.93 26.41 18.51
C ALA A 449 7.70 27.25 19.76
N SER A 450 6.45 27.57 20.05
CA SER A 450 6.06 28.20 21.31
C SER A 450 4.66 27.77 21.74
N VAL A 451 4.47 27.63 23.05
CA VAL A 451 3.15 27.43 23.65
C VAL A 451 2.80 28.64 24.48
N LYS A 452 1.56 29.13 24.36
CA LYS A 452 0.96 30.11 25.25
C LYS A 452 -0.20 29.50 25.99
N VAL A 453 -0.20 29.57 27.32
CA VAL A 453 -1.25 28.99 28.16
C VAL A 453 -2.00 30.10 28.88
N VAL A 454 -3.32 30.15 28.66
CA VAL A 454 -4.20 31.15 29.26
C VAL A 454 -5.23 30.44 30.13
N GLU A 455 -5.37 30.84 31.38
CA GLU A 455 -6.43 30.35 32.26
C GLU A 455 -7.78 30.91 31.85
N ASN A 456 -8.82 30.06 31.84
CA ASN A 456 -10.18 30.50 31.60
C ASN A 456 -10.73 31.18 32.86
N PRO A 457 -10.99 32.50 32.85
CA PRO A 457 -11.45 33.20 34.05
C PRO A 457 -12.80 32.70 34.58
N ALA A 458 -13.63 32.10 33.71
CA ALA A 458 -14.94 31.58 34.07
C ALA A 458 -14.88 30.20 34.77
N GLN A 459 -13.76 29.48 34.62
CA GLN A 459 -13.60 28.11 35.13
C GLN A 459 -12.18 27.93 35.68
N PRO A 460 -11.94 28.25 36.97
CA PRO A 460 -10.62 28.10 37.59
C PRO A 460 -10.06 26.69 37.41
N GLY A 461 -8.78 26.58 37.04
CA GLY A 461 -8.14 25.30 36.74
C GLY A 461 -8.37 24.75 35.32
N HIS A 462 -9.18 25.40 34.49
CA HIS A 462 -9.26 25.13 33.06
C HIS A 462 -8.33 26.07 32.29
N TYR A 463 -7.40 25.49 31.54
CA TYR A 463 -6.44 26.23 30.73
C TYR A 463 -6.71 26.03 29.24
N LYS A 464 -6.53 27.09 28.46
CA LYS A 464 -6.49 27.05 27.01
C LYS A 464 -5.05 27.26 26.56
N SER A 465 -4.48 26.29 25.86
CA SER A 465 -3.18 26.44 25.23
C SER A 465 -3.32 26.76 23.74
N VAL A 466 -2.44 27.62 23.24
CA VAL A 466 -2.24 27.85 21.80
C VAL A 466 -0.79 27.48 21.50
N VAL A 467 -0.61 26.48 20.63
CA VAL A 467 0.70 25.96 20.23
C VAL A 467 1.01 26.50 18.83
N PHE A 468 2.12 27.21 18.70
CA PHE A 468 2.67 27.66 17.43
C PHE A 468 3.83 26.75 17.06
N LEU A 469 3.75 26.12 15.89
CA LEU A 469 4.77 25.20 15.38
C LEU A 469 5.22 25.68 14.00
N ARG A 470 6.52 25.88 13.84
CA ARG A 470 7.12 26.22 12.55
C ARG A 470 8.08 25.09 12.15
N PRO A 471 7.75 24.29 11.13
CA PRO A 471 8.63 23.22 10.67
C PRO A 471 9.80 23.77 9.83
N HIS A 472 10.79 22.92 9.57
CA HIS A 472 11.75 23.18 8.51
C HIS A 472 11.08 23.07 7.13
N PHE A 473 11.40 24.01 6.23
CA PHE A 473 10.88 23.97 4.87
C PHE A 473 11.67 22.99 4.01
N GLN A 474 10.94 22.20 3.23
CA GLN A 474 11.49 21.35 2.18
C GLN A 474 11.37 22.07 0.83
N LEU A 475 12.31 21.81 -0.07
CA LEU A 475 12.29 22.37 -1.43
C LEU A 475 11.08 21.79 -2.19
N ASP A 476 10.24 22.68 -2.73
CA ASP A 476 9.04 22.28 -3.48
C ASP A 476 9.20 22.51 -4.99
N GLU A 477 9.67 23.70 -5.38
CA GLU A 477 9.89 24.07 -6.78
C GLU A 477 11.11 25.00 -6.91
N LEU A 478 11.87 24.84 -7.99
CA LEU A 478 12.95 25.75 -8.38
C LEU A 478 12.79 26.15 -9.85
N SER A 479 12.48 27.41 -10.11
CA SER A 479 12.48 27.96 -11.47
C SER A 479 13.86 28.53 -11.82
N VAL A 480 14.55 27.90 -12.78
CA VAL A 480 15.87 28.34 -13.24
C VAL A 480 15.75 29.09 -14.55
N SER A 481 16.09 30.38 -14.57
CA SER A 481 16.22 31.15 -15.81
C SER A 481 17.69 31.27 -16.21
N LEU A 482 18.11 30.56 -17.26
CA LEU A 482 19.46 30.65 -17.80
C LEU A 482 19.55 31.85 -18.75
N ARG A 483 20.49 32.77 -18.51
CA ARG A 483 20.75 33.93 -19.38
C ARG A 483 22.20 33.89 -19.85
N LEU A 484 22.40 33.89 -21.16
CA LEU A 484 23.73 34.01 -21.74
C LEU A 484 24.13 35.49 -21.72
N VAL A 485 25.16 35.81 -20.95
CA VAL A 485 25.66 37.19 -20.78
C VAL A 485 27.13 37.25 -21.17
N THR A 486 27.55 38.35 -21.79
CA THR A 486 28.95 38.57 -22.20
C THR A 486 29.86 38.90 -21.02
N GLU A 487 29.32 39.51 -19.97
CA GLU A 487 29.94 39.69 -18.66
C GLU A 487 28.92 39.34 -17.58
N LEU A 488 29.35 38.66 -16.52
CA LEU A 488 28.48 38.36 -15.38
C LEU A 488 28.03 39.68 -14.74
N PRO A 489 26.72 39.92 -14.55
CA PRO A 489 26.26 41.11 -13.86
C PRO A 489 26.86 41.15 -12.45
N GLN A 490 27.30 42.32 -12.01
CA GLN A 490 27.82 42.48 -10.64
C GLN A 490 26.73 42.07 -9.64
N SER A 491 27.13 41.31 -8.63
CA SER A 491 26.28 40.85 -7.54
C SER A 491 25.61 42.04 -6.86
N SER A 492 24.32 42.23 -7.09
CA SER A 492 23.48 43.10 -6.28
C SER A 492 23.33 42.43 -4.91
N ASN A 493 24.14 42.86 -3.93
CA ASN A 493 23.95 42.48 -2.54
C ASN A 493 22.64 43.01 -1.98
#